data_AF-A0A2V5HXX7-F1
#
_entry.id   AF-A0A2V5HXX7-F1
#
_cell.length_a   1.000
_cell.length_b   1.000
_cell.length_c   1.000
_cell.angle_alpha   90.00
_cell.angle_beta   90.00
_cell.angle_gamma   90.00
#
_symmetry.space_group_name_H-M   'P 1'
#
loop_
_entity.id
_entity.type
_entity.pdbx_description
1 polymer ?
#
loop_
_entity_poly.entity_id
_entity_poly.type
_entity_poly.pdbx_seq_one_letter_code
_entity_poly.pdbx_strand_id
1 'polypeptide(L)'
;ESLLTDVRRGHLAELRDSVYNKYYGITDRFGRGEPFQELEPAIRDLWFAFHVWARNISHETPEHDRIVLDFIRFQLSGPLQRLVKDSDHEFEVAQTPTGAVLWRDVPLFLEDTTAYFIQHFPTMKPDHRLNFAYFVAKVASTGLLQDRLAEVALLTFREALETDRPLGSLDSSPDSSRPAQTLSDLPIAAFLPAIRAWIFECGRRMINLCDVSWKECDASLGRGGPLFLQATELSRKAPVGLSAGRWLFWIKRVDQIHEQATQAQETKLAEEAWVTLELMLNPLEYRDSPVSRAYKAAPDD
;
A
#
# COMPACT_ATOMS: atom_id res chain seq x y z
N GLU A 1 15.18 1.95 19.03
CA GLU A 1 14.93 0.99 20.13
C GLU A 1 13.69 1.29 20.99
N SER A 2 13.34 2.56 21.28
CA SER A 2 12.14 2.89 22.08
C SER A 2 10.83 2.41 21.44
N LEU A 3 10.55 2.78 20.19
CA LEU A 3 9.25 2.55 19.54
C LEU A 3 8.78 1.08 19.54
N LEU A 4 9.65 0.13 19.18
CA LEU A 4 9.30 -1.30 19.20
C LEU A 4 9.17 -1.85 20.62
N THR A 5 9.86 -1.23 21.59
CA THR A 5 9.74 -1.57 23.02
C THR A 5 8.40 -1.08 23.56
N ASP A 6 7.96 0.11 23.15
CA ASP A 6 6.66 0.69 23.55
C ASP A 6 5.49 -0.13 22.99
N VAL A 7 5.61 -0.60 21.72
CA VAL A 7 4.68 -1.59 21.15
C VAL A 7 4.65 -2.88 21.98
N ARG A 8 5.82 -3.44 22.32
CA ARG A 8 5.90 -4.68 23.12
C ARG A 8 5.31 -4.53 24.51
N ARG A 9 5.30 -3.31 25.06
CA ARG A 9 4.70 -2.97 26.36
C ARG A 9 3.22 -2.59 26.28
N GLY A 10 2.63 -2.57 25.08
CA GLY A 10 1.23 -2.22 24.87
C GLY A 10 0.94 -0.73 24.95
N HIS A 11 1.96 0.13 24.89
CA HIS A 11 1.81 1.58 24.99
C HIS A 11 1.44 2.20 23.63
N LEU A 12 0.34 1.72 23.02
CA LEU A 12 -0.08 2.16 21.69
C LEU A 12 -0.43 3.66 21.62
N ALA A 13 -0.84 4.24 22.76
CA ALA A 13 -1.10 5.67 22.87
C ALA A 13 0.17 6.53 22.68
N GLU A 14 1.35 6.02 23.04
CA GLU A 14 2.63 6.73 22.93
C GLU A 14 3.18 6.76 21.50
N LEU A 15 2.65 5.91 20.60
CA LEU A 15 3.10 5.85 19.20
C LEU A 15 2.84 7.15 18.45
N ARG A 16 1.69 7.78 18.74
CA ARG A 16 1.33 9.08 18.17
C ARG A 16 2.32 10.16 18.62
N ASP A 17 2.59 10.23 19.91
CA ASP A 17 3.53 11.21 20.48
C ASP A 17 4.95 10.98 19.93
N SER A 18 5.37 9.71 19.77
CA SER A 18 6.64 9.39 19.13
C SER A 18 6.72 9.90 17.69
N VAL A 19 5.63 9.81 16.92
CA VAL A 19 5.57 10.30 15.53
C VAL A 19 5.68 11.82 15.50
N TYR A 20 4.93 12.53 16.35
CA TYR A 20 5.02 13.99 16.46
C TYR A 20 6.40 14.46 16.95
N ASN A 21 6.98 13.79 17.95
CA ASN A 21 8.33 14.11 18.44
C ASN A 21 9.39 13.98 17.33
N LYS A 22 9.29 12.94 16.48
CA LYS A 22 10.16 12.78 15.31
C LYS A 22 9.95 13.90 14.30
N TYR A 23 8.71 14.22 13.95
CA TYR A 23 8.37 15.32 13.04
C TYR A 23 8.92 16.67 13.51
N TYR A 24 8.70 17.03 14.79
CA TYR A 24 9.21 18.27 15.36
C TYR A 24 10.75 18.26 15.45
N GLY A 25 11.35 17.14 15.81
CA GLY A 25 12.80 16.99 15.86
C GLY A 25 13.47 17.21 14.51
N ILE A 26 12.89 16.67 13.42
CA ILE A 26 13.39 16.91 12.04
C ILE A 26 13.28 18.38 11.68
N THR A 27 12.14 19.00 11.98
CA THR A 27 11.86 20.42 11.69
C THR A 27 12.84 21.34 12.43
N ASP A 28 13.07 21.10 13.72
CA ASP A 28 14.00 21.87 14.56
C ASP A 28 15.46 21.73 14.09
N ARG A 29 15.89 20.49 13.78
CA ARG A 29 17.25 20.22 13.27
C ARG A 29 17.52 20.94 11.94
N PHE A 30 16.56 20.89 11.00
CA PHE A 30 16.67 21.68 9.78
C PHE A 30 16.76 23.17 10.09
N GLY A 31 15.89 23.69 10.96
CA GLY A 31 15.92 25.10 11.39
C GLY A 31 17.26 25.55 11.98
N ARG A 32 18.01 24.63 12.63
CA ARG A 32 19.33 24.90 13.22
C ARG A 32 20.50 24.86 12.24
N GLY A 33 20.27 24.48 10.99
CA GLY A 33 21.31 24.49 9.95
C GLY A 33 21.70 23.13 9.40
N GLU A 34 21.11 22.03 9.87
CA GLU A 34 21.42 20.70 9.32
C GLU A 34 20.87 20.55 7.89
N PRO A 35 21.68 20.09 6.91
CA PRO A 35 21.21 19.86 5.54
C PRO A 35 20.33 18.61 5.46
N PHE A 36 19.56 18.48 4.38
CA PHE A 36 18.65 17.35 4.16
C PHE A 36 19.33 15.97 4.35
N GLN A 37 20.56 15.81 3.88
CA GLN A 37 21.31 14.55 3.93
C GLN A 37 21.55 14.08 5.37
N GLU A 38 21.72 14.98 6.32
CA GLU A 38 21.90 14.65 7.74
C GLU A 38 20.56 14.33 8.44
N LEU A 39 19.45 14.78 7.84
CA LEU A 39 18.09 14.52 8.33
C LEU A 39 17.52 13.21 7.79
N GLU A 40 18.02 12.71 6.66
CA GLU A 40 17.52 11.50 5.99
C GLU A 40 17.31 10.31 6.96
N PRO A 41 18.27 9.93 7.83
CA PRO A 41 18.05 8.84 8.78
C PRO A 41 16.85 9.07 9.69
N ALA A 42 16.62 10.31 10.15
CA ALA A 42 15.48 10.65 11.01
C ALA A 42 14.15 10.65 10.24
N ILE A 43 14.17 11.06 8.97
CA ILE A 43 13.00 11.02 8.06
C ILE A 43 12.56 9.57 7.83
N ARG A 44 13.50 8.67 7.52
CA ARG A 44 13.21 7.22 7.37
C ARG A 44 12.68 6.63 8.67
N ASP A 45 13.24 7.04 9.79
CA ASP A 45 12.78 6.65 11.14
C ASP A 45 11.34 7.12 11.43
N LEU A 46 10.91 8.27 10.89
CA LEU A 46 9.55 8.78 10.96
C LEU A 46 8.59 7.93 10.12
N TRP A 47 8.97 7.60 8.87
CA TRP A 47 8.16 6.73 8.02
C TRP A 47 7.97 5.35 8.62
N PHE A 48 9.05 4.75 9.11
CA PHE A 48 8.99 3.49 9.87
C PHE A 48 8.04 3.57 11.07
N ALA A 49 8.06 4.70 11.80
CA ALA A 49 7.15 4.90 12.93
C ALA A 49 5.67 4.92 12.50
N PHE A 50 5.34 5.52 11.35
CA PHE A 50 4.00 5.44 10.78
C PHE A 50 3.59 4.01 10.42
N HIS A 51 4.47 3.22 9.78
CA HIS A 51 4.16 1.84 9.44
C HIS A 51 3.93 0.97 10.69
N VAL A 52 4.75 1.17 11.73
CA VAL A 52 4.59 0.48 13.02
C VAL A 52 3.31 0.94 13.72
N TRP A 53 2.98 2.23 13.69
CA TRP A 53 1.75 2.72 14.29
C TRP A 53 0.53 2.14 13.59
N ALA A 54 0.48 2.24 12.25
CA ALA A 54 -0.59 1.72 11.42
C ALA A 54 -0.86 0.23 11.65
N ARG A 55 0.18 -0.63 11.60
CA ARG A 55 -0.04 -2.08 11.71
C ARG A 55 -0.58 -2.53 13.08
N ASN A 56 -0.35 -1.76 14.14
CA ASN A 56 -0.69 -2.13 15.52
C ASN A 56 -2.02 -1.52 16.00
N ILE A 57 -2.67 -0.66 15.21
CA ILE A 57 -4.01 -0.12 15.48
C ILE A 57 -5.00 -0.82 14.56
N SER A 58 -6.14 -1.27 15.09
CA SER A 58 -7.15 -1.93 14.25
C SER A 58 -7.73 -0.96 13.23
N HIS A 59 -7.76 -1.36 11.97
CA HIS A 59 -8.33 -0.59 10.86
C HIS A 59 -9.81 -0.23 11.02
N GLU A 60 -10.53 -0.95 11.88
CA GLU A 60 -11.95 -0.72 12.20
C GLU A 60 -12.17 0.43 13.19
N THR A 61 -11.09 0.97 13.78
CA THR A 61 -11.17 2.01 14.81
C THR A 61 -10.95 3.41 14.23
N PRO A 62 -11.63 4.45 14.76
CA PRO A 62 -11.38 5.84 14.38
C PRO A 62 -9.92 6.27 14.59
N GLU A 63 -9.23 5.64 15.54
CA GLU A 63 -7.81 5.84 15.79
C GLU A 63 -6.96 5.53 14.56
N HIS A 64 -7.34 4.55 13.75
CA HIS A 64 -6.62 4.23 12.52
C HIS A 64 -6.78 5.31 11.45
N ASP A 65 -7.97 5.89 11.29
CA ASP A 65 -8.19 7.02 10.37
C ASP A 65 -7.42 8.26 10.82
N ARG A 66 -7.26 8.43 12.14
CA ARG A 66 -6.43 9.50 12.70
C ARG A 66 -4.97 9.41 12.27
N ILE A 67 -4.43 8.20 12.07
CA ILE A 67 -3.06 8.00 11.55
C ILE A 67 -2.92 8.62 10.16
N VAL A 68 -3.89 8.34 9.28
CA VAL A 68 -3.93 8.88 7.92
C VAL A 68 -4.08 10.40 7.95
N LEU A 69 -4.97 10.92 8.81
CA LEU A 69 -5.16 12.36 8.96
C LEU A 69 -3.88 13.07 9.45
N ASP A 70 -3.18 12.49 10.42
CA ASP A 70 -1.93 13.06 10.94
C ASP A 70 -0.80 12.98 9.89
N PHE A 71 -0.73 11.90 9.12
CA PHE A 71 0.17 11.81 7.97
C PHE A 71 -0.11 12.93 6.94
N ILE A 72 -1.38 13.12 6.55
CA ILE A 72 -1.77 14.16 5.60
C ILE A 72 -1.52 15.57 6.16
N ARG A 73 -1.70 15.79 7.46
CA ARG A 73 -1.34 17.09 8.10
C ARG A 73 0.14 17.39 7.99
N PHE A 74 1.01 16.40 8.16
CA PHE A 74 2.44 16.59 7.95
C PHE A 74 2.71 16.95 6.50
N GLN A 75 2.09 16.24 5.56
CA GLN A 75 2.24 16.54 4.14
C GLN A 75 1.77 17.96 3.77
N LEU A 76 0.63 18.37 4.32
CA LEU A 76 0.02 19.69 4.10
C LEU A 76 0.67 20.81 4.93
N SER A 77 1.68 20.52 5.74
CA SER A 77 2.44 21.56 6.45
C SER A 77 3.23 22.47 5.51
N GLY A 78 3.33 22.10 4.23
CA GLY A 78 4.02 22.87 3.21
C GLY A 78 5.54 22.64 3.24
N PRO A 79 6.28 23.30 2.33
CA PRO A 79 7.74 23.20 2.27
C PRO A 79 8.38 23.51 3.61
N LEU A 80 9.25 22.62 4.11
CA LEU A 80 10.11 22.95 5.23
C LEU A 80 11.20 23.92 4.75
N GLN A 81 11.23 25.12 5.33
CA GLN A 81 12.11 26.21 4.90
C GLN A 81 12.82 26.84 6.10
N ARG A 82 14.02 27.38 5.85
CA ARG A 82 14.78 28.19 6.82
C ARG A 82 15.37 29.41 6.11
N LEU A 83 15.61 30.47 6.87
CA LEU A 83 16.33 31.63 6.36
C LEU A 83 17.80 31.26 6.10
N VAL A 84 18.33 31.67 4.95
CA VAL A 84 19.75 31.48 4.62
C VAL A 84 20.59 32.33 5.57
N LYS A 85 21.72 31.78 6.05
CA LYS A 85 22.66 32.56 6.87
C LYS A 85 23.14 33.78 6.06
N ASP A 86 23.07 34.95 6.69
CA ASP A 86 23.50 36.23 6.13
C ASP A 86 22.59 36.80 5.00
N SER A 87 21.33 36.35 4.90
CA SER A 87 20.31 36.93 4.02
C SER A 87 18.99 37.14 4.75
N ASP A 88 18.33 38.29 4.54
CA ASP A 88 17.01 38.59 5.12
C ASP A 88 15.84 38.23 4.19
N HIS A 89 16.13 37.75 2.97
CA HIS A 89 15.12 37.57 1.92
C HIS A 89 15.17 36.20 1.24
N GLU A 90 16.21 35.41 1.49
CA GLU A 90 16.38 34.10 0.85
C GLU A 90 16.08 32.95 1.81
N PHE A 91 15.28 32.00 1.32
CA PHE A 91 14.92 30.79 2.05
C PHE A 91 15.58 29.57 1.41
N GLU A 92 16.24 28.77 2.24
CA GLU A 92 16.65 27.42 1.88
C GLU A 92 15.49 26.46 2.15
N VAL A 93 15.21 25.59 1.18
CA VAL A 93 14.15 24.57 1.27
C VAL A 93 14.79 23.21 1.55
N ALA A 94 14.25 22.47 2.52
CA ALA A 94 14.66 21.10 2.76
C ALA A 94 14.20 20.22 1.60
N GLN A 95 15.12 19.83 0.72
CA GLN A 95 14.80 19.02 -0.46
C GLN A 95 15.87 17.97 -0.75
N THR A 96 15.46 16.89 -1.40
CA THR A 96 16.37 15.85 -1.91
C THR A 96 17.25 16.42 -3.04
N PRO A 97 18.35 15.74 -3.41
CA PRO A 97 19.11 16.08 -4.62
C PRO A 97 18.29 16.08 -5.91
N THR A 98 17.17 15.35 -5.94
CA THR A 98 16.22 15.30 -7.07
C THR A 98 15.15 16.39 -7.02
N GLY A 99 15.18 17.28 -6.02
CA GLY A 99 14.26 18.42 -5.88
C GLY A 99 12.94 18.10 -5.18
N ALA A 100 12.80 16.91 -4.58
CA ALA A 100 11.61 16.57 -3.79
C ALA A 100 11.66 17.30 -2.44
N VAL A 101 10.65 18.13 -2.18
CA VAL A 101 10.56 19.00 -1.01
C VAL A 101 9.98 18.25 0.18
N LEU A 102 10.68 18.31 1.30
CA LEU A 102 10.26 17.67 2.55
C LEU A 102 8.91 18.22 3.02
N TRP A 103 8.12 17.32 3.62
CA TRP A 103 6.70 17.46 3.93
C TRP A 103 5.82 17.47 2.70
N ARG A 104 5.94 18.45 1.79
CA ARG A 104 5.05 18.55 0.62
C ARG A 104 5.06 17.28 -0.24
N ASP A 105 6.25 16.80 -0.57
CA ASP A 105 6.45 15.68 -1.50
C ASP A 105 6.75 14.36 -0.76
N VAL A 106 6.74 14.37 0.59
CA VAL A 106 7.03 13.22 1.48
C VAL A 106 8.12 12.28 0.94
N PRO A 107 9.35 12.80 0.68
CA PRO A 107 10.40 12.02 0.06
C PRO A 107 10.72 10.77 0.88
N LEU A 108 11.20 9.72 0.20
CA LEU A 108 11.56 8.40 0.77
C LEU A 108 10.36 7.55 1.21
N PHE A 109 9.17 8.13 1.41
CA PHE A 109 8.02 7.38 1.95
C PHE A 109 7.59 6.20 1.07
N LEU A 110 7.54 6.36 -0.25
CA LEU A 110 7.20 5.26 -1.18
C LEU A 110 8.26 4.15 -1.15
N GLU A 111 9.54 4.53 -1.18
CA GLU A 111 10.68 3.61 -1.12
C GLU A 111 10.63 2.80 0.17
N ASP A 112 10.51 3.49 1.31
CA ASP A 112 10.44 2.88 2.63
C ASP A 112 9.18 2.01 2.79
N THR A 113 8.02 2.43 2.28
CA THR A 113 6.78 1.63 2.34
C THR A 113 6.91 0.35 1.52
N THR A 114 7.53 0.43 0.34
CA THR A 114 7.76 -0.74 -0.52
C THR A 114 8.76 -1.69 0.14
N ALA A 115 9.87 -1.17 0.66
CA ALA A 115 10.85 -1.96 1.40
C ALA A 115 10.22 -2.61 2.64
N TYR A 116 9.41 -1.88 3.38
CA TYR A 116 8.69 -2.36 4.56
C TYR A 116 7.74 -3.50 4.22
N PHE A 117 6.96 -3.37 3.13
CA PHE A 117 6.12 -4.46 2.63
C PHE A 117 6.95 -5.70 2.32
N ILE A 118 8.01 -5.58 1.53
CA ILE A 118 8.85 -6.73 1.13
C ILE A 118 9.49 -7.42 2.33
N GLN A 119 10.01 -6.65 3.29
CA GLN A 119 10.78 -7.17 4.42
C GLN A 119 9.91 -7.69 5.57
N HIS A 120 8.80 -7.01 5.87
CA HIS A 120 8.02 -7.29 7.08
C HIS A 120 6.68 -7.98 6.82
N PHE A 121 6.04 -7.78 5.65
CA PHE A 121 4.74 -8.40 5.39
C PHE A 121 4.74 -9.93 5.57
N PRO A 122 5.78 -10.69 5.14
CA PRO A 122 5.86 -12.14 5.38
C PRO A 122 5.78 -12.54 6.84
N THR A 123 6.42 -11.77 7.73
CA THR A 123 6.57 -12.11 9.16
C THR A 123 5.50 -11.46 10.04
N MET A 124 4.66 -10.59 9.49
CA MET A 124 3.54 -9.99 10.21
C MET A 124 2.43 -11.01 10.51
N LYS A 125 1.77 -10.83 11.66
CA LYS A 125 0.51 -11.52 11.97
C LYS A 125 -0.58 -11.10 10.96
N PRO A 126 -1.62 -11.93 10.74
CA PRO A 126 -2.73 -11.60 9.82
C PRO A 126 -3.33 -10.21 10.05
N ASP A 127 -3.70 -9.88 11.29
CA ASP A 127 -4.29 -8.57 11.61
C ASP A 127 -3.33 -7.40 11.33
N HIS A 128 -2.03 -7.59 11.57
CA HIS A 128 -1.03 -6.56 11.30
C HIS A 128 -0.87 -6.32 9.80
N ARG A 129 -0.92 -7.37 8.97
CA ARG A 129 -0.91 -7.24 7.50
C ARG A 129 -2.12 -6.47 7.02
N LEU A 130 -3.29 -6.78 7.57
CA LEU A 130 -4.55 -6.13 7.22
C LEU A 130 -4.54 -4.65 7.60
N ASN A 131 -4.19 -4.31 8.84
CA ASN A 131 -4.09 -2.94 9.30
C ASN A 131 -3.07 -2.12 8.49
N PHE A 132 -1.89 -2.69 8.21
CA PHE A 132 -0.91 -2.06 7.33
C PHE A 132 -1.47 -1.80 5.92
N ALA A 133 -2.15 -2.78 5.31
CA ALA A 133 -2.74 -2.63 3.99
C ALA A 133 -3.80 -1.51 3.95
N TYR A 134 -4.68 -1.45 4.97
CA TYR A 134 -5.65 -0.37 5.10
C TYR A 134 -4.99 1.00 5.20
N PHE A 135 -3.91 1.15 5.98
CA PHE A 135 -3.21 2.43 6.08
C PHE A 135 -2.65 2.88 4.74
N VAL A 136 -1.92 2.00 4.04
CA VAL A 136 -1.33 2.35 2.74
C VAL A 136 -2.42 2.63 1.70
N ALA A 137 -3.50 1.85 1.69
CA ALA A 137 -4.62 2.04 0.78
C ALA A 137 -5.36 3.37 1.04
N LYS A 138 -5.61 3.71 2.31
CA LYS A 138 -6.20 5.00 2.70
C LYS A 138 -5.32 6.17 2.27
N VAL A 139 -4.01 6.13 2.52
CA VAL A 139 -3.08 7.18 2.08
C VAL A 139 -3.06 7.29 0.55
N ALA A 140 -3.00 6.16 -0.16
CA ALA A 140 -3.00 6.12 -1.63
C ALA A 140 -4.29 6.69 -2.24
N SER A 141 -5.44 6.49 -1.58
CA SER A 141 -6.75 7.00 -2.04
C SER A 141 -6.77 8.53 -2.19
N THR A 142 -5.90 9.25 -1.47
CA THR A 142 -5.81 10.70 -1.52
C THR A 142 -5.13 11.23 -2.79
N GLY A 143 -4.45 10.37 -3.57
CA GLY A 143 -3.67 10.78 -4.74
C GLY A 143 -2.29 11.31 -4.44
N LEU A 144 -1.86 11.15 -3.20
CA LEU A 144 -0.52 11.48 -2.77
C LEU A 144 0.54 10.83 -3.66
N LEU A 145 1.69 11.52 -3.83
CA LEU A 145 2.81 11.07 -4.64
C LEU A 145 2.44 10.80 -6.11
N GLN A 146 1.49 11.57 -6.66
CA GLN A 146 1.05 11.40 -8.06
C GLN A 146 0.64 9.95 -8.36
N ASP A 147 -0.15 9.36 -7.46
CA ASP A 147 -0.63 7.98 -7.55
C ASP A 147 0.42 6.88 -7.42
N ARG A 148 1.70 7.22 -7.19
CA ARG A 148 2.78 6.22 -7.11
C ARG A 148 2.66 5.24 -5.93
N LEU A 149 1.88 5.54 -4.90
CA LEU A 149 1.57 4.54 -3.86
C LEU A 149 0.78 3.34 -4.40
N ALA A 150 0.15 3.44 -5.57
CA ALA A 150 -0.44 2.31 -6.27
C ALA A 150 0.60 1.24 -6.65
N GLU A 151 1.91 1.54 -6.64
CA GLU A 151 2.97 0.54 -6.81
C GLU A 151 2.93 -0.54 -5.72
N VAL A 152 2.56 -0.19 -4.49
CA VAL A 152 2.41 -1.15 -3.39
C VAL A 152 1.17 -2.04 -3.60
N ALA A 153 0.09 -1.48 -4.15
CA ALA A 153 -1.07 -2.25 -4.56
C ALA A 153 -0.72 -3.22 -5.69
N LEU A 154 -0.02 -2.75 -6.72
CA LEU A 154 0.45 -3.58 -7.84
C LEU A 154 1.30 -4.75 -7.35
N LEU A 155 2.21 -4.52 -6.39
CA LEU A 155 2.96 -5.61 -5.76
C LEU A 155 2.03 -6.59 -5.05
N THR A 156 1.13 -6.10 -4.20
CA THR A 156 0.19 -6.94 -3.42
C THR A 156 -0.67 -7.82 -4.34
N PHE A 157 -1.24 -7.25 -5.39
CA PHE A 157 -2.10 -7.96 -6.35
C PHE A 157 -1.29 -8.90 -7.23
N ARG A 158 -0.08 -8.51 -7.64
CA ARG A 158 0.82 -9.37 -8.40
C ARG A 158 1.18 -10.62 -7.60
N GLU A 159 1.52 -10.45 -6.32
CA GLU A 159 1.86 -11.58 -5.47
C GLU A 159 0.66 -12.53 -5.34
N ALA A 160 -0.56 -12.06 -5.06
CA ALA A 160 -1.67 -12.98 -4.82
C ALA A 160 -2.39 -13.49 -6.08
N LEU A 161 -2.57 -12.64 -7.09
CA LEU A 161 -3.46 -12.90 -8.24
C LEU A 161 -2.69 -13.28 -9.51
N GLU A 162 -1.46 -12.77 -9.67
CA GLU A 162 -0.70 -12.95 -10.91
C GLU A 162 0.46 -13.94 -10.80
N THR A 163 0.64 -14.54 -9.62
CA THR A 163 1.68 -15.51 -9.31
C THR A 163 1.04 -16.81 -8.87
N ASP A 164 1.56 -17.94 -9.36
CA ASP A 164 1.06 -19.26 -8.98
C ASP A 164 1.41 -19.58 -7.53
N ARG A 165 0.40 -19.84 -6.70
CA ARG A 165 0.49 -19.98 -5.24
C ARG A 165 -0.59 -20.91 -4.71
N PRO A 166 -0.32 -21.63 -3.61
CA PRO A 166 -1.37 -22.39 -2.93
C PRO A 166 -2.42 -21.46 -2.33
N LEU A 167 -3.68 -21.93 -2.26
CA LEU A 167 -4.78 -21.20 -1.63
C LEU A 167 -4.46 -20.82 -0.18
N GLY A 168 -3.99 -21.80 0.60
CA GLY A 168 -3.84 -21.67 2.04
C GLY A 168 -5.20 -21.62 2.76
N SER A 169 -5.16 -21.30 4.05
CA SER A 169 -6.36 -21.23 4.89
C SER A 169 -6.31 -20.00 5.79
N LEU A 170 -7.44 -19.30 5.92
CA LEU A 170 -7.61 -18.21 6.88
C LEU A 170 -7.80 -18.71 8.33
N ASP A 171 -8.08 -20.00 8.50
CA ASP A 171 -8.23 -20.64 9.81
C ASP A 171 -6.93 -21.23 10.37
N SER A 172 -5.83 -21.13 9.61
CA SER A 172 -4.55 -21.72 10.01
C SER A 172 -4.03 -21.10 11.32
N SER A 173 -3.93 -21.94 12.35
CA SER A 173 -3.30 -21.58 13.63
C SER A 173 -1.83 -21.23 13.40
N PRO A 174 -1.28 -20.19 14.07
CA PRO A 174 0.11 -19.76 13.91
C PRO A 174 1.16 -20.82 14.31
N ASP A 175 0.76 -21.95 14.90
CA ASP A 175 1.66 -22.93 15.54
C ASP A 175 2.13 -24.11 14.66
N SER A 176 1.63 -24.30 13.44
CA SER A 176 1.89 -25.55 12.68
C SER A 176 2.84 -25.44 11.48
N SER A 177 3.48 -24.29 11.23
CA SER A 177 4.41 -24.14 10.10
C SER A 177 5.63 -23.27 10.43
N ARG A 178 6.73 -23.52 9.72
CA ARG A 178 7.91 -22.65 9.72
C ARG A 178 7.44 -21.24 9.33
N PRO A 179 7.75 -20.19 10.11
CA PRO A 179 7.30 -18.84 9.81
C PRO A 179 7.82 -18.44 8.42
N ALA A 180 6.92 -17.89 7.60
CA ALA A 180 7.26 -17.37 6.27
C ALA A 180 8.43 -16.39 6.38
N GLN A 181 9.46 -16.60 5.57
CA GLN A 181 10.67 -15.78 5.60
C GLN A 181 10.64 -14.74 4.48
N THR A 182 9.94 -15.04 3.39
CA THR A 182 9.83 -14.21 2.19
C THR A 182 8.39 -14.11 1.70
N LEU A 183 8.11 -13.15 0.82
CA LEU A 183 6.79 -13.02 0.21
C LEU A 183 6.40 -14.28 -0.56
N SER A 184 7.35 -15.00 -1.16
CA SER A 184 7.10 -16.23 -1.93
C SER A 184 6.60 -17.39 -1.09
N ASP A 185 6.84 -17.38 0.22
CA ASP A 185 6.39 -18.44 1.14
C ASP A 185 4.90 -18.32 1.51
N LEU A 186 4.29 -17.16 1.23
CA LEU A 186 2.92 -16.88 1.64
C LEU A 186 1.87 -17.47 0.67
N PRO A 187 0.81 -18.11 1.17
CA PRO A 187 -0.31 -18.54 0.34
C PRO A 187 -1.23 -17.36 -0.05
N ILE A 188 -2.16 -17.59 -0.97
CA ILE A 188 -3.15 -16.58 -1.40
C ILE A 188 -3.95 -16.03 -0.20
N ALA A 189 -4.34 -16.88 0.74
CA ALA A 189 -5.06 -16.51 1.96
C ALA A 189 -4.33 -15.44 2.80
N ALA A 190 -3.00 -15.35 2.73
CA ALA A 190 -2.24 -14.34 3.47
C ALA A 190 -2.34 -12.93 2.84
N PHE A 191 -2.72 -12.82 1.57
CA PHE A 191 -2.80 -11.56 0.83
C PHE A 191 -4.24 -11.11 0.58
N LEU A 192 -5.20 -12.03 0.49
CA LEU A 192 -6.57 -11.69 0.07
C LEU A 192 -7.23 -10.61 0.94
N PRO A 193 -7.09 -10.61 2.29
CA PRO A 193 -7.59 -9.50 3.11
C PRO A 193 -6.94 -8.15 2.79
N ALA A 194 -5.65 -8.15 2.43
CA ALA A 194 -4.96 -6.92 2.01
C ALA A 194 -5.48 -6.43 0.64
N ILE A 195 -5.78 -7.35 -0.28
CA ILE A 195 -6.41 -7.02 -1.58
C ILE A 195 -7.78 -6.37 -1.36
N ARG A 196 -8.61 -6.97 -0.49
CA ARG A 196 -9.91 -6.40 -0.11
C ARG A 196 -9.75 -4.99 0.44
N ALA A 197 -8.81 -4.77 1.35
CA ALA A 197 -8.53 -3.44 1.91
C ALA A 197 -8.19 -2.41 0.83
N TRP A 198 -7.35 -2.79 -0.14
CA TRP A 198 -7.02 -1.93 -1.30
C TRP A 198 -8.24 -1.58 -2.15
N ILE A 199 -9.10 -2.55 -2.45
CA ILE A 199 -10.30 -2.32 -3.26
C ILE A 199 -11.29 -1.44 -2.50
N PHE A 200 -11.48 -1.70 -1.21
CA PHE A 200 -12.41 -0.95 -0.37
C PHE A 200 -12.01 0.53 -0.25
N GLU A 201 -10.75 0.82 0.09
CA GLU A 201 -10.30 2.19 0.35
C GLU A 201 -9.87 2.93 -0.92
N CYS A 202 -9.26 2.24 -1.88
CA CYS A 202 -8.60 2.84 -3.04
C CYS A 202 -9.15 2.33 -4.39
N GLY A 203 -10.09 1.38 -4.41
CA GLY A 203 -10.55 0.71 -5.63
C GLY A 203 -11.08 1.68 -6.69
N ARG A 204 -11.87 2.69 -6.30
CA ARG A 204 -12.35 3.73 -7.23
C ARG A 204 -11.19 4.47 -7.93
N ARG A 205 -10.16 4.80 -7.16
CA ARG A 205 -8.98 5.50 -7.67
C ARG A 205 -8.15 4.60 -8.57
N MET A 206 -7.96 3.33 -8.19
CA MET A 206 -7.31 2.33 -9.03
C MET A 206 -8.05 2.12 -10.37
N ILE A 207 -9.39 2.08 -10.38
CA ILE A 207 -10.17 1.99 -11.62
C ILE A 207 -9.92 3.22 -12.51
N ASN A 208 -9.86 4.43 -11.94
CA ASN A 208 -9.52 5.63 -12.71
C ASN A 208 -8.14 5.52 -13.37
N LEU A 209 -7.16 4.97 -12.64
CA LEU A 209 -5.81 4.72 -13.17
C LEU A 209 -5.81 3.64 -14.26
N CYS A 210 -6.61 2.59 -14.11
CA CYS A 210 -6.81 1.57 -15.14
C CYS A 210 -7.43 2.15 -16.42
N ASP A 211 -8.39 3.06 -16.29
CA ASP A 211 -9.08 3.69 -17.43
C ASP A 211 -8.12 4.51 -18.31
N VAL A 212 -7.09 5.13 -17.70
CA VAL A 212 -6.05 5.89 -18.42
C VAL A 212 -4.80 5.06 -18.73
N SER A 213 -4.79 3.76 -18.42
CA SER A 213 -3.62 2.88 -18.57
C SER A 213 -2.36 3.45 -17.88
N TRP A 214 -2.50 3.82 -16.62
CA TRP A 214 -1.44 4.45 -15.83
C TRP A 214 -0.18 3.57 -15.75
N LYS A 215 0.97 4.19 -16.02
CA LYS A 215 2.28 3.52 -16.13
C LYS A 215 3.42 4.29 -15.47
N GLU A 216 3.11 5.29 -14.65
CA GLU A 216 4.12 6.12 -13.96
C GLU A 216 4.61 5.44 -12.68
N CYS A 217 5.13 4.22 -12.84
CA CYS A 217 5.65 3.37 -11.77
C CYS A 217 7.07 2.89 -12.09
N ASP A 218 7.79 2.41 -11.10
CA ASP A 218 9.01 1.65 -11.37
C ASP A 218 8.70 0.44 -12.26
N ALA A 219 9.52 0.23 -13.29
CA ALA A 219 9.25 -0.81 -14.29
C ALA A 219 9.29 -2.23 -13.71
N SER A 220 10.07 -2.47 -12.66
CA SER A 220 10.16 -3.77 -12.00
C SER A 220 8.97 -4.02 -11.06
N LEU A 221 8.52 -2.99 -10.34
CA LEU A 221 7.36 -3.08 -9.44
C LEU A 221 6.06 -3.13 -10.22
N GLY A 222 5.94 -2.31 -11.27
CA GLY A 222 4.73 -2.21 -12.07
C GLY A 222 4.50 -3.35 -13.05
N ARG A 223 5.50 -4.21 -13.31
CA ARG A 223 5.36 -5.31 -14.28
C ARG A 223 4.33 -6.35 -13.82
N GLY A 224 3.57 -6.86 -14.78
CA GLY A 224 2.71 -8.03 -14.63
C GLY A 224 3.43 -9.25 -14.07
N GLY A 225 2.75 -10.01 -13.22
CA GLY A 225 3.18 -11.34 -12.77
C GLY A 225 3.00 -12.40 -13.85
N PRO A 226 3.61 -13.59 -13.66
CA PRO A 226 3.65 -14.64 -14.68
C PRO A 226 2.29 -15.01 -15.27
N LEU A 227 1.25 -15.18 -14.45
CA LEU A 227 -0.08 -15.60 -14.90
C LEU A 227 -0.74 -14.53 -15.78
N PHE A 228 -0.64 -13.25 -15.41
CA PHE A 228 -1.17 -12.16 -16.22
C PHE A 228 -0.41 -12.01 -17.55
N LEU A 229 0.91 -12.14 -17.52
CA LEU A 229 1.73 -12.07 -18.74
C LEU A 229 1.45 -13.23 -19.70
N GLN A 230 1.01 -14.39 -19.21
CA GLN A 230 0.56 -15.51 -20.06
C GLN A 230 -0.82 -15.26 -20.70
N ALA A 231 -1.69 -14.47 -20.05
CA ALA A 231 -2.98 -14.04 -20.60
C ALA A 231 -2.81 -12.95 -21.67
N THR A 232 -2.23 -13.30 -22.82
CA THR A 232 -1.76 -12.31 -23.82
C THR A 232 -2.85 -11.40 -24.38
N GLU A 233 -4.12 -11.83 -24.37
CA GLU A 233 -5.24 -11.01 -24.82
C GLU A 233 -5.44 -9.77 -23.94
N LEU A 234 -5.18 -9.91 -22.63
CA LEU A 234 -5.34 -8.86 -21.63
C LEU A 234 -4.04 -8.06 -21.43
N SER A 235 -2.87 -8.71 -21.50
CA SER A 235 -1.58 -8.09 -21.14
C SER A 235 -0.82 -7.45 -22.29
N ARG A 236 -1.05 -7.87 -23.55
CA ARG A 236 -0.22 -7.45 -24.71
C ARG A 236 -0.13 -5.95 -24.91
N LYS A 237 -1.21 -5.20 -24.62
CA LYS A 237 -1.24 -3.74 -24.80
C LYS A 237 -0.63 -2.97 -23.62
N ALA A 238 -0.69 -3.53 -22.42
CA ALA A 238 -0.28 -2.86 -21.19
C ALA A 238 0.25 -3.89 -20.17
N PRO A 239 1.50 -4.37 -20.35
CA PRO A 239 2.11 -5.37 -19.47
C PRO A 239 2.69 -4.78 -18.16
N VAL A 240 2.65 -3.45 -18.01
CA VAL A 240 3.19 -2.69 -16.87
C VAL A 240 2.13 -1.70 -16.40
N GLY A 241 2.06 -1.47 -15.10
CA GLY A 241 1.16 -0.50 -14.48
C GLY A 241 -0.28 -1.01 -14.34
N LEU A 242 -1.22 -0.07 -14.29
CA LEU A 242 -2.66 -0.32 -14.14
C LEU A 242 -3.33 -0.19 -15.50
N SER A 243 -4.15 -1.16 -15.87
CA SER A 243 -4.90 -1.15 -17.13
C SER A 243 -6.22 -1.88 -17.00
N ALA A 244 -7.16 -1.58 -17.89
CA ALA A 244 -8.44 -2.28 -17.95
C ALA A 244 -8.26 -3.80 -18.08
N GLY A 245 -7.33 -4.25 -18.94
CA GLY A 245 -7.06 -5.68 -19.11
C GLY A 245 -6.54 -6.34 -17.84
N ARG A 246 -5.69 -5.65 -17.08
CA ARG A 246 -5.16 -6.17 -15.80
C ARG A 246 -6.23 -6.23 -14.71
N TRP A 247 -7.11 -5.24 -14.65
CA TRP A 247 -8.26 -5.27 -13.72
C TRP A 247 -9.21 -6.43 -14.01
N LEU A 248 -9.52 -6.68 -15.30
CA LEU A 248 -10.34 -7.83 -15.71
C LEU A 248 -9.69 -9.16 -15.36
N PHE A 249 -8.37 -9.27 -15.56
CA PHE A 249 -7.63 -10.46 -15.15
C PHE A 249 -7.78 -10.70 -13.64
N TRP A 250 -7.69 -9.65 -12.81
CA TRP A 250 -7.90 -9.77 -11.37
C TRP A 250 -9.31 -10.19 -10.99
N ILE A 251 -10.36 -9.64 -11.63
CA ILE A 251 -11.75 -10.08 -11.41
C ILE A 251 -11.87 -11.58 -11.67
N LYS A 252 -11.45 -12.04 -12.85
CA LYS A 252 -11.49 -13.47 -13.21
C LYS A 252 -10.69 -14.33 -12.23
N ARG A 253 -9.54 -13.85 -11.76
CA ARG A 253 -8.71 -14.59 -10.82
C ARG A 253 -9.34 -14.69 -9.43
N VAL A 254 -9.95 -13.62 -8.92
CA VAL A 254 -10.63 -13.64 -7.61
C VAL A 254 -11.83 -14.60 -7.65
N ASP A 255 -12.58 -14.61 -8.75
CA ASP A 255 -13.68 -15.55 -8.97
C ASP A 255 -13.20 -17.01 -8.98
N GLN A 256 -12.12 -17.30 -9.73
CA GLN A 256 -11.48 -18.63 -9.70
C GLN A 256 -11.00 -19.02 -8.29
N ILE A 257 -10.47 -18.08 -7.50
CA ILE A 257 -10.06 -18.35 -6.11
C ILE A 257 -11.28 -18.68 -5.26
N HIS A 258 -12.40 -17.97 -5.44
CA HIS A 258 -13.66 -18.26 -4.76
C HIS A 258 -14.15 -19.69 -5.06
N GLU A 259 -14.18 -20.08 -6.33
CA GLU A 259 -14.57 -21.43 -6.75
C GLU A 259 -13.65 -22.51 -6.19
N GLN A 260 -12.33 -22.31 -6.32
CA GLN A 260 -11.32 -23.24 -5.84
C GLN A 260 -11.38 -23.41 -4.31
N ALA A 261 -11.55 -22.31 -3.56
CA ALA A 261 -11.72 -22.34 -2.11
C ALA A 261 -13.02 -23.06 -1.70
N THR A 262 -14.12 -22.84 -2.44
CA THR A 262 -15.40 -23.52 -2.23
C THR A 262 -15.26 -25.03 -2.42
N GLN A 263 -14.61 -25.46 -3.50
CA GLN A 263 -14.32 -26.88 -3.77
C GLN A 263 -13.42 -27.51 -2.71
N ALA A 264 -12.43 -26.75 -2.23
CA ALA A 264 -11.52 -27.16 -1.16
C ALA A 264 -12.14 -27.08 0.26
N GLN A 265 -13.39 -26.63 0.39
CA GLN A 265 -14.09 -26.42 1.67
C GLN A 265 -13.41 -25.38 2.59
N GLU A 266 -12.60 -24.48 2.03
CA GLU A 266 -11.99 -23.33 2.71
C GLU A 266 -13.01 -22.19 2.80
N THR A 267 -14.07 -22.40 3.59
CA THR A 267 -15.27 -21.54 3.62
C THR A 267 -14.97 -20.05 3.85
N LYS A 268 -14.12 -19.71 4.82
CA LYS A 268 -13.73 -18.31 5.09
C LYS A 268 -12.98 -17.67 3.93
N LEU A 269 -12.11 -18.44 3.26
CA LEU A 269 -11.37 -17.93 2.11
C LEU A 269 -12.31 -17.70 0.92
N ALA A 270 -13.27 -18.62 0.70
CA ALA A 270 -14.29 -18.47 -0.32
C ALA A 270 -15.16 -17.23 -0.09
N GLU A 271 -15.59 -16.98 1.15
CA GLU A 271 -16.35 -15.77 1.52
C GLU A 271 -15.52 -14.49 1.33
N GLU A 272 -14.26 -14.48 1.79
CA GLU A 272 -13.37 -13.33 1.61
C GLU A 272 -13.13 -13.01 0.12
N ALA A 273 -13.00 -14.05 -0.73
CA ALA A 273 -12.89 -13.89 -2.18
C ALA A 273 -14.18 -13.34 -2.79
N TRP A 274 -15.34 -13.85 -2.36
CA TRP A 274 -16.64 -13.37 -2.83
C TRP A 274 -16.88 -11.89 -2.51
N VAL A 275 -16.66 -11.49 -1.25
CA VAL A 275 -16.80 -10.08 -0.82
C VAL A 275 -15.83 -9.19 -1.61
N THR A 276 -14.61 -9.67 -1.84
CA THR A 276 -13.61 -8.95 -2.66
C THR A 276 -14.12 -8.76 -4.09
N LEU A 277 -14.68 -9.81 -4.70
CA LEU A 277 -15.24 -9.77 -6.05
C LEU A 277 -16.40 -8.77 -6.16
N GLU A 278 -17.35 -8.81 -5.21
CA GLU A 278 -18.48 -7.86 -5.18
C GLU A 278 -18.00 -6.40 -5.13
N LEU A 279 -16.98 -6.11 -4.31
CA LEU A 279 -16.39 -4.77 -4.23
C LEU A 279 -15.70 -4.34 -5.54
N MET A 280 -15.12 -5.29 -6.29
CA MET A 280 -14.52 -4.99 -7.61
C MET A 280 -15.56 -4.74 -8.70
N LEU A 281 -16.71 -5.43 -8.62
CA LEU A 281 -17.77 -5.38 -9.63
C LEU A 281 -18.72 -4.19 -9.43
N ASN A 282 -19.05 -3.83 -8.20
CA ASN A 282 -20.03 -2.79 -7.88
C ASN A 282 -19.75 -1.44 -8.60
N PRO A 283 -18.51 -0.92 -8.63
CA PRO A 283 -18.22 0.32 -9.37
C PRO A 283 -18.45 0.23 -10.89
N LEU A 284 -18.48 -0.97 -11.47
CA LEU A 284 -18.61 -1.20 -12.92
C LEU A 284 -20.07 -1.21 -13.39
N GLU A 285 -21.02 -1.45 -12.49
CA GLU A 285 -22.46 -1.46 -12.79
C GLU A 285 -22.95 -0.06 -13.17
N TYR A 286 -22.55 0.95 -12.40
CA TYR A 286 -23.10 2.31 -12.50
C TYR A 286 -22.25 3.27 -13.32
N ARG A 287 -21.06 2.85 -13.78
CA ARG A 287 -20.10 3.72 -14.45
C ARG A 287 -19.79 3.23 -15.87
N ASP A 288 -19.92 4.12 -16.84
CA ASP A 288 -19.31 3.90 -18.17
C ASP A 288 -17.82 4.27 -18.12
N SER A 289 -16.97 3.25 -18.19
CA SER A 289 -15.51 3.38 -18.16
C SER A 289 -14.87 2.34 -19.07
N PRO A 290 -13.64 2.54 -19.58
CA PRO A 290 -12.88 1.50 -20.27
C PRO A 290 -12.90 0.14 -19.56
N VAL A 291 -12.75 0.12 -18.23
CA VAL A 291 -12.87 -1.11 -17.42
C VAL A 291 -14.28 -1.72 -17.52
N SER A 292 -15.35 -0.93 -17.30
CA SER A 292 -16.73 -1.42 -17.38
C SER A 292 -17.10 -1.93 -18.77
N ARG A 293 -16.68 -1.22 -19.83
CA ARG A 293 -16.91 -1.66 -21.22
C ARG A 293 -16.15 -2.94 -21.55
N ALA A 294 -14.91 -3.05 -21.08
CA ALA A 294 -14.13 -4.26 -21.28
C ALA A 294 -14.73 -5.45 -20.50
N TYR A 295 -15.29 -5.22 -19.31
CA TYR A 295 -16.00 -6.25 -18.53
C TYR A 295 -17.26 -6.72 -19.27
N LYS A 296 -18.13 -5.80 -19.70
CA LYS A 296 -19.37 -6.11 -20.44
C LYS A 296 -19.14 -6.77 -21.81
N ALA A 297 -17.97 -6.58 -22.40
CA ALA A 297 -17.59 -7.18 -23.68
C ALA A 297 -16.87 -8.53 -23.51
N ALA A 298 -16.48 -8.90 -22.30
CA ALA A 298 -15.87 -10.19 -22.03
C ALA A 298 -16.94 -11.29 -22.17
N PRO A 299 -16.64 -12.43 -22.81
CA PRO A 299 -17.53 -13.57 -22.80
C PRO A 299 -17.78 -14.06 -21.36
N ASP A 300 -19.02 -14.44 -21.07
CA ASP A 300 -19.38 -15.25 -19.91
C ASP A 300 -18.82 -16.66 -20.17
N ASP A 301 -17.55 -16.90 -19.83
CA ASP A 301 -16.92 -18.23 -19.86
C ASP A 301 -17.19 -18.99 -18.56
#